data_AF-A0A7J8YGG0-F1
#
_entry.id   AF-A0A7J8YGG0-F1
#
_cell.length_a   1.000
_cell.length_b   1.000
_cell.length_c   1.000
_cell.angle_alpha   90.00
_cell.angle_beta   90.00
_cell.angle_gamma   90.00
#
_symmetry.space_group_name_H-M   'P 1'
#
loop_
_entity.id
_entity.type
_entity.pdbx_description
1 polymer ?
#
loop_
_entity_poly.entity_id
_entity_poly.type
_entity_poly.pdbx_seq_one_letter_code
_entity_poly.pdbx_strand_id
1 'polypeptide(L)'
;LSAILTIASLCFGFCSSLREGQTCIADRYCDSGLHCETCIANGNVRPRCTRIQPLNPISKVKGLPFNRYSWLTTHNSFARLGERSATGSLILAPTNQQDSITSQLNNGVRGLMLDVYDFLNDVWLCHSFGGHCFNYTAFQPAINVLKEVRVFLEANPLEIVTIIIEDYVTSPRGL
;
A
#
# COMPACT_ATOMS: atom_id res chain seq x y z
N LEU A 1 15.53 -57.95 20.11
CA LEU A 1 15.10 -56.72 19.43
C LEU A 1 14.74 -55.69 20.49
N SER A 2 15.53 -54.63 20.65
CA SER A 2 15.20 -53.51 21.54
C SER A 2 14.27 -52.54 20.81
N ALA A 3 13.08 -52.31 21.36
CA ALA A 3 12.17 -51.28 20.88
C ALA A 3 12.57 -49.94 21.51
N ILE A 4 12.99 -48.99 20.67
CA ILE A 4 13.24 -47.61 21.09
C ILE A 4 11.90 -46.87 21.04
N LEU A 5 11.43 -46.44 22.20
CA LEU A 5 10.23 -45.60 22.32
C LEU A 5 10.63 -44.13 22.12
N THR A 6 10.30 -43.56 20.96
CA THR A 6 10.49 -42.13 20.70
C THR A 6 9.33 -41.34 21.31
N ILE A 7 9.60 -40.62 22.40
CA ILE A 7 8.65 -39.67 22.98
C ILE A 7 8.74 -38.36 22.18
N ALA A 8 7.76 -38.12 21.29
CA ALA A 8 7.60 -36.83 20.65
C ALA A 8 6.92 -35.87 21.65
N SER A 9 7.71 -34.95 22.23
CA SER A 9 7.15 -33.83 23.01
C SER A 9 6.56 -32.81 22.05
N LEU A 10 5.23 -32.83 21.88
CA LEU A 10 4.48 -31.74 21.26
C LEU A 10 4.41 -30.57 22.26
N CYS A 11 5.37 -29.65 22.17
CA CYS A 11 5.26 -28.36 22.83
C CYS A 11 4.16 -27.54 22.15
N PHE A 12 2.90 -27.72 22.58
CA PHE A 12 1.83 -26.77 22.31
C PHE A 12 2.07 -25.51 23.16
N GLY A 13 3.02 -24.67 22.74
CA GLY A 13 3.07 -23.31 23.22
C GLY A 13 1.79 -22.61 22.78
N PHE A 14 0.98 -22.15 23.74
CA PHE A 14 -0.10 -21.21 23.45
C PHE A 14 0.55 -19.92 22.93
N CYS A 15 0.74 -19.83 21.62
CA CYS A 15 1.10 -18.57 20.99
C CYS A 15 -0.21 -17.82 20.74
N SER A 16 -0.66 -17.05 21.73
CA SER A 16 -1.74 -16.11 21.50
C SER A 16 -1.16 -14.88 20.80
N SER A 17 -1.56 -14.67 19.56
CA SER A 17 -1.34 -13.43 18.84
C SER A 17 -2.18 -12.30 19.45
N LEU A 18 -1.65 -11.08 19.33
CA LEU A 18 -2.25 -9.85 19.83
C LEU A 18 -3.29 -9.33 18.86
N ARG A 19 -4.46 -9.00 19.39
CA ARG A 19 -5.60 -8.42 18.67
C ARG A 19 -5.37 -6.96 18.35
N GLU A 20 -6.20 -6.43 17.46
CA GLU A 20 -6.25 -5.02 17.11
C GLU A 20 -6.33 -4.12 18.36
N GLY A 21 -5.53 -3.04 18.38
CA GLY A 21 -5.43 -2.08 19.48
C GLY A 21 -4.51 -2.52 20.64
N GLN A 22 -4.07 -3.79 20.69
CA GLN A 22 -3.13 -4.24 21.71
C GLN A 22 -1.70 -3.76 21.41
N THR A 23 -0.89 -3.60 22.45
CA THR A 23 0.52 -3.17 22.30
C THR A 23 1.38 -4.31 21.82
N CYS A 24 2.19 -4.04 20.81
CA CYS A 24 3.06 -5.02 20.17
C CYS A 24 4.51 -4.53 20.13
N ILE A 25 5.42 -5.38 19.66
CA ILE A 25 6.83 -5.03 19.43
C ILE A 25 7.23 -5.25 17.96
N ALA A 26 6.56 -6.19 17.29
CA ALA A 26 6.79 -6.55 15.89
C ALA A 26 5.54 -7.24 15.32
N ASP A 27 5.40 -7.22 14.00
CA ASP A 27 4.24 -7.79 13.26
C ASP A 27 3.94 -9.24 13.65
N ARG A 28 4.98 -10.06 13.86
CA ARG A 28 4.83 -11.48 14.25
C ARG A 28 4.04 -11.73 15.54
N TYR A 29 3.87 -10.70 16.36
CA TYR A 29 3.13 -10.79 17.61
C TYR A 29 1.65 -10.44 17.44
N CYS A 30 1.24 -9.88 16.29
CA CYS A 30 -0.14 -9.50 16.02
C CYS A 30 -0.90 -10.64 15.31
N ASP A 31 -2.24 -10.59 15.37
CA ASP A 31 -3.10 -11.52 14.62
C ASP A 31 -2.81 -11.43 13.11
N SER A 32 -3.13 -12.51 12.38
CA SER A 32 -2.92 -12.59 10.94
C SER A 32 -3.51 -11.39 10.21
N GLY A 33 -2.70 -10.72 9.38
CA GLY A 33 -3.08 -9.54 8.61
C GLY A 33 -2.96 -8.20 9.35
N LEU A 34 -2.66 -8.21 10.65
CA LEU A 34 -2.38 -7.00 11.41
C LEU A 34 -0.90 -6.62 11.33
N HIS A 35 -0.63 -5.32 11.42
CA HIS A 35 0.73 -4.78 11.50
C HIS A 35 0.97 -4.08 12.84
N CYS A 36 2.19 -4.20 13.35
CA CYS A 36 2.64 -3.55 14.56
C CYS A 36 3.17 -2.16 14.24
N GLU A 37 2.30 -1.15 14.31
CA GLU A 37 2.60 0.18 13.79
C GLU A 37 2.40 1.26 14.85
N THR A 38 3.09 2.38 14.62
CA THR A 38 2.99 3.59 15.41
C THR A 38 2.37 4.68 14.54
N CYS A 39 1.34 5.35 15.05
CA CYS A 39 0.77 6.52 14.39
C CYS A 39 1.57 7.77 14.79
N ILE A 40 2.58 8.13 14.01
CA ILE A 40 3.46 9.27 14.33
C ILE A 40 2.66 10.58 14.47
N ALA A 41 1.58 10.72 13.69
CA ALA A 41 0.75 11.93 13.65
C ALA A 41 0.08 12.28 14.98
N ASN A 42 -0.18 11.30 15.87
CA ASN A 42 -0.82 11.55 17.16
C ASN A 42 0.18 11.73 18.33
N GLY A 43 1.48 11.73 18.05
CA GLY A 43 2.55 11.84 19.05
C GLY A 43 2.71 10.63 19.97
N ASN A 44 1.89 9.58 19.79
CA ASN A 44 1.99 8.35 20.56
C ASN A 44 3.01 7.43 19.90
N VAL A 45 4.14 7.23 20.57
CA VAL A 45 5.22 6.36 20.10
C VAL A 45 4.98 4.88 20.37
N ARG A 46 3.92 4.52 21.10
CA ARG A 46 3.65 3.13 21.50
C ARG A 46 3.00 2.36 20.35
N PRO A 47 3.70 1.38 19.75
CA PRO A 47 3.16 0.62 18.64
C PRO A 47 1.99 -0.26 19.09
N ARG A 48 1.01 -0.39 18.20
CA ARG A 48 -0.18 -1.21 18.39
C ARG A 48 -0.36 -2.15 17.21
N CYS A 49 -0.98 -3.30 17.44
CA CYS A 49 -1.51 -4.10 16.34
C CYS A 49 -2.65 -3.30 15.71
N THR A 50 -2.50 -2.99 14.44
CA THR A 50 -3.42 -2.14 13.68
C THR A 50 -3.70 -2.75 12.32
N ARG A 51 -4.54 -2.05 11.56
CA ARG A 51 -5.09 -2.42 10.26
C ARG A 51 -6.23 -3.43 10.36
N ILE A 52 -7.13 -3.36 9.38
CA ILE A 52 -8.14 -4.37 9.15
C ILE A 52 -8.10 -4.69 7.67
N GLN A 53 -8.44 -5.92 7.29
CA GLN A 53 -8.67 -6.21 5.87
C GLN A 53 -10.10 -5.78 5.51
N PRO A 54 -10.28 -4.78 4.64
CA PRO A 54 -11.61 -4.41 4.18
C PRO A 54 -12.24 -5.55 3.39
N LEU A 55 -13.56 -5.67 3.49
CA LEU A 55 -14.30 -6.65 2.70
C LEU A 55 -14.26 -6.25 1.22
N ASN A 56 -13.99 -7.21 0.34
CA ASN A 56 -14.13 -6.98 -1.10
C ASN A 56 -15.62 -6.67 -1.41
N PRO A 57 -15.96 -5.49 -1.97
CA PRO A 57 -17.35 -5.10 -2.24
C PRO A 57 -18.11 -6.11 -3.10
N ILE A 58 -17.45 -6.72 -4.10
CA ILE A 58 -18.09 -7.69 -5.01
C ILE A 58 -18.26 -9.09 -4.40
N SER A 59 -17.68 -9.33 -3.22
CA SER A 59 -17.88 -10.60 -2.48
C SER A 59 -19.25 -10.67 -1.79
N LYS A 60 -19.87 -9.52 -1.50
CA LYS A 60 -21.17 -9.45 -0.81
C LYS A 60 -22.34 -9.40 -1.78
N VAL A 61 -22.24 -8.59 -2.83
CA VAL A 61 -23.26 -8.48 -3.88
C VAL A 61 -22.55 -8.38 -5.23
N LYS A 62 -23.04 -9.11 -6.23
CA LYS A 62 -22.49 -9.11 -7.60
C LYS A 62 -23.45 -8.44 -8.57
N GLY A 63 -22.91 -7.92 -9.68
CA GLY A 63 -23.69 -7.42 -10.80
C GLY A 63 -24.29 -6.03 -10.63
N LEU A 64 -23.91 -5.29 -9.58
CA LEU A 64 -24.29 -3.88 -9.49
C LEU A 64 -23.42 -3.03 -10.44
N PRO A 65 -23.94 -1.90 -10.94
CA PRO A 65 -23.11 -0.91 -11.62
C PRO A 65 -21.94 -0.43 -10.74
N PHE A 66 -20.82 -0.07 -11.35
CA PHE A 66 -19.59 0.34 -10.65
C PHE A 66 -19.82 1.40 -9.56
N ASN A 67 -20.68 2.39 -9.83
CA ASN A 67 -21.02 3.49 -8.92
C ASN A 67 -21.98 3.12 -7.77
N ARG A 68 -22.36 1.84 -7.65
CA ARG A 68 -23.19 1.31 -6.55
C ARG A 68 -22.39 0.48 -5.54
N TYR A 69 -21.06 0.43 -5.70
CA TYR A 69 -20.13 -0.13 -4.74
C TYR A 69 -19.36 0.99 -4.01
N SER A 70 -18.93 0.70 -2.79
CA SER A 70 -17.97 1.53 -2.06
C SER A 70 -16.56 1.00 -2.31
N TRP A 71 -15.68 1.82 -2.86
CA TRP A 71 -14.31 1.45 -3.21
C TRP A 71 -13.31 2.15 -2.29
N LEU A 72 -12.50 1.38 -1.56
CA LEU A 72 -11.41 1.96 -0.77
C LEU A 72 -10.38 2.59 -1.72
N THR A 73 -10.08 3.86 -1.49
CA THR A 73 -9.23 4.69 -2.37
C THR A 73 -8.17 5.40 -1.54
N THR A 74 -6.96 5.53 -2.07
CA THR A 74 -5.84 6.24 -1.42
C THR A 74 -5.45 7.51 -2.20
N HIS A 75 -5.22 8.60 -1.48
CA HIS A 75 -4.77 9.90 -2.02
C HIS A 75 -3.25 9.91 -2.17
N ASN A 76 -2.73 10.40 -3.31
CA ASN A 76 -1.31 10.28 -3.67
C ASN A 76 -0.75 8.89 -3.35
N SER A 77 -1.30 7.83 -3.95
CA SER A 77 -1.04 6.45 -3.54
C SER A 77 0.44 6.05 -3.57
N PHE A 78 1.25 6.75 -4.36
CA PHE A 78 2.69 6.53 -4.47
C PHE A 78 3.53 7.22 -3.37
N ALA A 79 2.95 8.18 -2.65
CA ALA A 79 3.67 9.05 -1.73
C ALA A 79 3.91 8.36 -0.38
N ARG A 80 4.79 7.36 -0.37
CA ARG A 80 5.09 6.52 0.80
C ARG A 80 6.11 7.17 1.74
N LEU A 81 5.83 7.10 3.04
CA LEU A 81 6.74 7.55 4.09
C LEU A 81 8.06 6.77 4.04
N GLY A 82 9.18 7.50 4.03
CA GLY A 82 10.52 6.91 4.04
C GLY A 82 10.98 6.35 2.69
N GLU A 83 10.21 6.57 1.62
CA GLU A 83 10.63 6.20 0.25
C GLU A 83 11.88 6.98 -0.18
N ARG A 84 12.70 6.35 -1.00
CA ARG A 84 13.80 7.04 -1.69
C ARG A 84 13.35 7.40 -3.10
N SER A 85 13.66 8.62 -3.54
CA SER A 85 13.39 9.01 -4.93
C SER A 85 14.14 8.07 -5.87
N ALA A 86 13.51 7.69 -6.99
CA ALA A 86 14.19 6.96 -8.06
C ALA A 86 15.36 7.75 -8.67
N THR A 87 15.42 9.07 -8.44
CA THR A 87 16.59 9.91 -8.79
C THR A 87 17.76 9.79 -7.81
N GLY A 88 17.56 9.16 -6.66
CA GLY A 88 18.49 9.15 -5.52
C GLY A 88 18.40 10.38 -4.62
N SER A 89 17.59 11.38 -4.98
CA SER A 89 17.37 12.59 -4.18
C SER A 89 16.60 12.29 -2.89
N LEU A 90 16.82 13.12 -1.86
CA LEU A 90 15.95 13.14 -0.68
C LEU A 90 14.58 13.68 -1.07
N ILE A 91 13.52 13.01 -0.61
CA ILE A 91 12.14 13.49 -0.78
C ILE A 91 11.82 14.47 0.35
N LEU A 92 11.59 15.72 -0.02
CA LEU A 92 11.12 16.81 0.83
C LEU A 92 9.72 17.23 0.40
N ALA A 93 8.81 16.27 0.40
CA ALA A 93 7.41 16.44 0.06
C ALA A 93 6.53 15.69 1.07
N PRO A 94 5.24 16.05 1.19
CA PRO A 94 4.34 15.33 2.08
C PRO A 94 4.21 13.87 1.64
N THR A 95 3.98 12.99 2.60
CA THR A 95 3.72 11.56 2.36
C THR A 95 2.35 11.22 2.91
N ASN A 96 1.62 10.39 2.18
CA ASN A 96 0.22 10.06 2.49
C ASN A 96 0.04 8.58 2.83
N GLN A 97 1.03 7.75 2.49
CA GLN A 97 0.93 6.30 2.60
C GLN A 97 2.08 5.72 3.43
N GLN A 98 1.84 4.58 4.05
CA GLN A 98 2.88 3.74 4.68
C GLN A 98 3.14 2.45 3.88
N ASP A 99 2.23 2.12 2.96
CA ASP A 99 2.26 0.93 2.12
C ASP A 99 2.75 1.22 0.70
N SER A 100 3.43 0.25 0.07
CA SER A 100 3.64 0.27 -1.38
C SER A 100 2.30 0.12 -2.12
N ILE A 101 2.30 0.37 -3.43
CA ILE A 101 1.13 0.14 -4.28
C ILE A 101 0.69 -1.32 -4.22
N THR A 102 1.63 -2.26 -4.36
CA THR A 102 1.34 -3.70 -4.22
C THR A 102 0.68 -4.03 -2.87
N SER A 103 1.20 -3.49 -1.76
CA SER A 103 0.62 -3.72 -0.44
C SER A 103 -0.78 -3.10 -0.31
N GLN A 104 -0.99 -1.88 -0.81
CA GLN A 104 -2.31 -1.24 -0.83
C GLN A 104 -3.34 -2.10 -1.56
N LEU A 105 -3.01 -2.62 -2.75
CA LEU A 105 -3.89 -3.48 -3.55
C LEU A 105 -4.19 -4.81 -2.84
N ASN A 106 -3.18 -5.45 -2.26
CA ASN A 106 -3.35 -6.68 -1.47
C ASN A 106 -4.20 -6.45 -0.21
N ASN A 107 -4.13 -5.23 0.34
CA ASN A 107 -4.93 -4.79 1.49
C ASN A 107 -6.31 -4.23 1.09
N GLY A 108 -6.76 -4.46 -0.14
CA GLY A 108 -8.14 -4.20 -0.57
C GLY A 108 -8.40 -2.79 -1.10
N VAL A 109 -7.38 -1.96 -1.26
CA VAL A 109 -7.49 -0.70 -2.02
C VAL A 109 -7.83 -1.04 -3.47
N ARG A 110 -8.79 -0.31 -4.05
CA ARG A 110 -9.24 -0.46 -5.44
C ARG A 110 -9.32 0.86 -6.19
N GLY A 111 -9.00 1.97 -5.54
CA GLY A 111 -8.80 3.28 -6.16
C GLY A 111 -7.40 3.83 -5.82
N LEU A 112 -6.66 4.27 -6.82
CA LEU A 112 -5.34 4.89 -6.66
C LEU A 112 -5.34 6.28 -7.28
N MET A 113 -5.06 7.32 -6.49
CA MET A 113 -4.90 8.68 -7.00
C MET A 113 -3.42 8.98 -7.25
N LEU A 114 -3.10 9.38 -8.48
CA LEU A 114 -1.75 9.59 -8.98
C LEU A 114 -1.63 10.99 -9.57
N ASP A 115 -0.83 11.83 -8.94
CA ASP A 115 -0.43 13.13 -9.48
C ASP A 115 0.73 12.90 -10.44
N VAL A 116 0.54 13.26 -11.70
CA VAL A 116 1.50 13.02 -12.77
C VAL A 116 2.06 14.34 -13.29
N TYR A 117 3.38 14.37 -13.50
CA TYR A 117 4.11 15.56 -13.93
C TYR A 117 5.14 15.21 -15.00
N ASP A 118 5.43 16.17 -15.88
CA ASP A 118 6.65 16.12 -16.70
C ASP A 118 7.88 16.28 -15.81
N PHE A 119 8.79 15.31 -15.87
CA PHE A 119 10.07 15.39 -15.16
C PHE A 119 11.13 14.52 -15.84
N LEU A 120 12.36 15.04 -15.98
CA LEU A 120 13.48 14.32 -16.60
C LEU A 120 13.13 13.66 -17.96
N ASN A 121 12.34 14.36 -18.79
CA ASN A 121 11.85 13.91 -20.10
C ASN A 121 10.98 12.64 -20.04
N ASP A 122 10.29 12.39 -18.94
CA ASP A 122 9.34 11.29 -18.75
C ASP A 122 8.16 11.73 -17.85
N VAL A 123 7.17 10.87 -17.68
CA VAL A 123 6.02 11.08 -16.78
C VAL A 123 6.32 10.51 -15.39
N TRP A 124 6.33 11.39 -14.39
CA TRP A 124 6.70 11.06 -13.02
C TRP A 124 5.56 11.30 -12.04
N LEU A 125 5.62 10.54 -10.94
CA LEU A 125 4.77 10.74 -9.78
C LEU A 125 5.48 11.69 -8.82
N CYS A 126 4.88 12.85 -8.60
CA CYS A 126 5.44 13.89 -7.76
C CYS A 126 4.38 14.47 -6.83
N HIS A 127 4.71 14.67 -5.56
CA HIS A 127 3.84 15.41 -4.64
C HIS A 127 4.38 16.84 -4.59
N SER A 128 3.91 17.66 -5.52
CA SER A 128 4.50 18.97 -5.83
C SER A 128 3.45 20.08 -5.92
N PHE A 129 3.88 21.26 -6.35
CA PHE A 129 3.04 22.45 -6.49
C PHE A 129 3.43 23.26 -7.72
N GLY A 130 2.52 24.13 -8.18
CA GLY A 130 2.78 25.04 -9.31
C GLY A 130 2.90 24.35 -10.67
N GLY A 131 2.41 23.11 -10.82
CA GLY A 131 2.47 22.37 -12.08
C GLY A 131 3.88 21.91 -12.48
N HIS A 132 4.82 21.91 -11.55
CA HIS A 132 6.21 21.52 -11.79
C HIS A 132 6.65 20.42 -10.84
N CYS A 133 7.40 19.44 -11.34
CA CYS A 133 8.08 18.47 -10.49
C CYS A 133 9.55 18.86 -10.29
N PHE A 134 10.02 18.75 -9.05
CA PHE A 134 11.39 19.01 -8.64
C PHE A 134 12.07 17.72 -8.16
N ASN A 135 13.41 17.69 -8.17
CA ASN A 135 14.18 16.55 -7.65
C ASN A 135 13.76 16.13 -6.23
N TYR A 136 13.43 17.09 -5.37
CA TYR A 136 13.04 16.86 -3.98
C TYR A 136 11.54 16.53 -3.80
N THR A 137 10.73 16.64 -4.85
CA THR A 137 9.29 16.25 -4.82
C THR A 137 9.00 15.01 -5.66
N ALA A 138 9.98 14.54 -6.45
CA ALA A 138 9.87 13.39 -7.34
C ALA A 138 10.01 12.07 -6.57
N PHE A 139 9.00 11.20 -6.64
CA PHE A 139 9.06 9.87 -6.05
C PHE A 139 9.63 8.87 -7.04
N GLN A 140 8.91 8.61 -8.13
CA GLN A 140 9.32 7.61 -9.13
C GLN A 140 8.61 7.83 -10.48
N PRO A 141 9.12 7.26 -11.58
CA PRO A 141 8.40 7.21 -12.85
C PRO A 141 7.03 6.55 -12.71
N ALA A 142 6.00 7.09 -13.36
CA ALA A 142 4.63 6.58 -13.28
C ALA A 142 4.52 5.13 -13.76
N ILE A 143 5.36 4.73 -14.72
CA ILE A 143 5.39 3.37 -15.27
C ILE A 143 5.65 2.28 -14.20
N ASN A 144 6.35 2.60 -13.11
CA ASN A 144 6.63 1.63 -12.06
C ASN A 144 5.33 1.25 -11.32
N VAL A 145 4.51 2.23 -10.97
CA VAL A 145 3.21 2.02 -10.34
C VAL A 145 2.25 1.28 -11.28
N LEU A 146 2.23 1.63 -12.57
CA LEU A 146 1.42 0.92 -13.57
C LEU A 146 1.84 -0.55 -13.74
N LYS A 147 3.14 -0.86 -13.63
CA LYS A 147 3.63 -2.25 -13.62
C LYS A 147 3.15 -3.01 -12.38
N GLU A 148 3.15 -2.41 -11.19
CA GLU A 148 2.59 -3.04 -9.99
C GLU A 148 1.10 -3.33 -10.14
N VAL A 149 0.32 -2.37 -10.67
CA VAL A 149 -1.11 -2.56 -10.97
C VAL A 149 -1.31 -3.68 -11.99
N ARG A 150 -0.51 -3.73 -13.05
CA ARG A 150 -0.55 -4.80 -14.05
C ARG A 150 -0.33 -6.17 -13.41
N VAL A 151 0.74 -6.33 -12.63
CA VAL A 151 1.06 -7.60 -11.95
C VAL A 151 -0.10 -8.03 -11.04
N PHE A 152 -0.70 -7.09 -10.31
CA PHE A 152 -1.87 -7.37 -9.48
C PHE A 152 -3.08 -7.85 -10.29
N LEU A 153 -3.43 -7.18 -11.39
CA LEU A 153 -4.56 -7.55 -12.24
C LEU A 153 -4.33 -8.87 -13.00
N GLU A 154 -3.09 -9.17 -13.41
CA GLU A 154 -2.71 -10.46 -13.98
C GLU A 154 -2.92 -11.61 -12.98
N ALA A 155 -2.61 -11.39 -11.71
CA ALA A 155 -2.84 -12.36 -10.64
C ALA A 155 -4.32 -12.44 -10.18
N ASN A 156 -5.10 -11.37 -10.41
CA ASN A 156 -6.47 -11.24 -9.92
C ASN A 156 -7.43 -10.77 -11.04
N PRO A 157 -7.76 -11.63 -12.02
CA PRO A 157 -8.44 -11.23 -13.27
C PRO A 157 -9.90 -10.77 -13.10
N LEU A 158 -10.48 -10.91 -11.91
CA LEU A 158 -11.84 -10.46 -11.59
C LEU A 158 -11.86 -9.15 -10.80
N GLU A 159 -10.70 -8.63 -10.42
CA GLU A 159 -10.59 -7.39 -9.67
C GLU A 159 -10.65 -6.17 -10.60
N ILE A 160 -11.11 -5.06 -10.04
CA ILE A 160 -11.22 -3.78 -10.75
C ILE A 160 -10.36 -2.77 -9.99
N VAL A 161 -9.40 -2.15 -10.67
CA VAL A 161 -8.59 -1.06 -10.10
C VAL A 161 -8.90 0.23 -10.85
N THR A 162 -9.33 1.25 -10.12
CA THR A 162 -9.56 2.60 -10.64
C THR A 162 -8.30 3.42 -10.46
N ILE A 163 -7.79 4.00 -11.54
CA ILE A 163 -6.68 4.96 -11.50
C ILE A 163 -7.28 6.35 -11.71
N ILE A 164 -7.08 7.23 -10.72
CA ILE A 164 -7.49 8.63 -10.76
C ILE A 164 -6.23 9.43 -11.03
N ILE A 165 -6.20 10.19 -12.11
CA ILE A 165 -5.02 10.96 -12.51
C ILE A 165 -5.28 12.43 -12.25
N GLU A 166 -4.42 13.05 -11.44
CA GLU A 166 -4.31 14.50 -11.37
C GLU A 166 -3.18 14.92 -12.32
N ASP A 167 -3.58 15.50 -13.46
CA ASP A 167 -2.70 15.67 -14.62
C ASP A 167 -2.05 17.06 -14.67
N TYR A 168 -0.72 17.08 -14.52
CA TYR A 168 0.13 18.25 -14.73
C TYR A 168 1.11 18.04 -15.91
N VAL A 169 0.90 17.00 -16.72
CA VAL A 169 1.73 16.71 -17.89
C VAL A 169 1.32 17.63 -19.04
N THR A 170 2.30 18.28 -19.65
CA THR A 170 2.13 19.21 -20.78
C THR A 170 2.82 18.72 -22.05
N SER A 171 3.68 17.71 -21.94
CA SER A 171 4.37 17.13 -23.09
C SER A 171 3.38 16.46 -24.06
N PRO A 172 3.60 16.60 -25.39
CA PRO A 172 2.73 15.97 -26.38
C PRO A 172 2.73 14.45 -26.24
N ARG A 173 1.53 13.84 -26.13
CA ARG A 173 1.32 12.40 -25.92
C ARG A 173 1.83 11.88 -24.57
N GLY A 174 1.81 12.73 -23.54
CA GLY A 174 2.13 12.34 -22.16
C GLY A 174 1.09 11.45 -21.49
N LEU A 175 -0.16 11.51 -21.95
CA LEU A 175 -1.27 10.59 -21.62
C LEU A 175 -2.06 10.23 -22.88
#